data_AF-A0AA36J7S2-F1
#
_entry.id   AF-A0AA36J7S2-F1
#
_cell.length_a   1.000
_cell.length_b   1.000
_cell.length_c   1.000
_cell.angle_alpha   90.00
_cell.angle_beta   90.00
_cell.angle_gamma   90.00
#
_symmetry.space_group_name_H-M   'P 1'
#
loop_
_entity.id
_entity.type
_entity.pdbx_description
1 polymer ?
#
loop_
_entity_poly.entity_id
_entity_poly.type
_entity_poly.pdbx_seq_one_letter_code
_entity_poly.pdbx_strand_id
1 'polypeptide(L)'
;MDAKTRLNQFCQRYCLRPVTRKDILYSTTRFGNKQYQSIVRLNCLDGQEYAGELSETPKDAEKSAAQQALKAFSTVISSLPPMKPAKKKKSGDGEDKAGPSDAENPALTDKVKLNALCMRIAKRPLQKGETVYETQQLGLGKNPTGYQATVQLPCLPEDWASKLFAGQVCPNKQAAEQSAASIALKAIQEDAKLTALAEEKVPKKPSAGGEGKKTKAKAWKSGPDLPREALSEAPLAAMVLEWKGSFGWARG
;
A
#
# COMPACT_ATOMS: atom_id res chain seq x y z
N MET A 1 -17.36 -8.98 16.45
CA MET A 1 -16.81 -7.72 15.90
C MET A 1 -15.94 -7.10 16.98
N ASP A 2 -14.70 -6.72 16.69
CA ASP A 2 -13.75 -6.22 17.68
C ASP A 2 -14.08 -4.79 18.17
N ALA A 3 -13.79 -4.47 19.44
CA ALA A 3 -14.09 -3.17 20.04
C ALA A 3 -13.32 -2.01 19.37
N LYS A 4 -12.07 -2.24 18.95
CA LYS A 4 -11.29 -1.23 18.21
C LYS A 4 -11.89 -0.96 16.84
N THR A 5 -12.36 -2.00 16.16
CA THR A 5 -13.06 -1.85 14.87
C THR A 5 -14.36 -1.06 15.03
N ARG A 6 -15.14 -1.33 16.08
CA ARG A 6 -16.37 -0.57 16.39
C ARG A 6 -16.07 0.90 16.70
N LEU A 7 -15.04 1.18 17.51
CA LEU A 7 -14.62 2.55 17.82
C LEU A 7 -14.15 3.31 16.57
N ASN A 8 -13.40 2.65 15.69
CA ASN A 8 -12.97 3.24 14.42
C ASN A 8 -14.17 3.58 13.53
N GLN A 9 -15.14 2.68 13.40
CA GLN A 9 -16.38 2.94 12.65
C GLN A 9 -17.19 4.10 13.24
N PHE A 10 -17.28 4.17 14.57
CA PHE A 10 -17.92 5.29 15.25
C PHE A 10 -17.21 6.61 14.93
N CYS A 11 -15.89 6.67 15.06
CA CYS A 11 -15.12 7.88 14.77
C CYS A 11 -15.25 8.32 13.30
N GLN A 12 -15.28 7.38 12.35
CA GLN A 12 -15.50 7.67 10.92
C GLN A 12 -16.87 8.31 10.67
N ARG A 13 -17.91 7.80 11.36
CA ARG A 13 -19.27 8.34 11.27
C ARG A 13 -19.38 9.70 11.93
N TYR A 14 -18.74 9.88 13.08
CA TYR A 14 -18.77 11.14 13.82
C TYR A 14 -18.07 12.27 13.04
N CYS A 15 -16.90 11.97 12.44
CA CYS A 15 -16.11 12.99 11.74
C CYS A 15 -16.50 13.17 10.27
N LEU A 16 -17.38 12.31 9.73
CA LEU A 16 -17.74 12.25 8.30
C LEU A 16 -16.54 12.16 7.35
N ARG A 17 -15.42 11.61 7.83
CA ARG A 17 -14.18 11.44 7.07
C ARG A 17 -13.45 10.15 7.45
N PRO A 18 -12.56 9.63 6.58
CA PRO A 18 -11.68 8.53 6.96
C PRO A 18 -10.84 8.89 8.20
N VAL A 19 -10.85 7.99 9.19
CA VAL A 19 -10.07 8.12 10.42
C VAL A 19 -8.64 7.67 10.17
N THR A 20 -7.69 8.47 10.62
CA THR A 20 -6.26 8.24 10.51
C THR A 20 -5.68 7.76 11.84
N ARG A 21 -4.42 7.30 11.85
CA ARG A 21 -3.72 6.97 13.11
C ARG A 21 -3.54 8.17 14.05
N LYS A 22 -3.63 9.40 13.55
CA LYS A 22 -3.51 10.60 14.40
C LYS A 22 -4.81 10.89 15.16
N ASP A 23 -5.93 10.35 14.71
CA ASP A 23 -7.25 10.61 15.30
C ASP A 23 -7.55 9.75 16.52
N ILE A 24 -6.97 8.54 16.58
CA ILE A 24 -7.10 7.59 17.68
C ILE A 24 -5.71 7.13 18.08
N LEU A 25 -5.26 7.52 19.28
CA LEU A 25 -3.98 7.12 19.84
C LEU A 25 -4.22 6.14 20.99
N TYR A 26 -3.44 5.06 21.02
CA TYR A 26 -3.43 4.12 22.14
C TYR A 26 -2.09 4.25 22.86
N SER A 27 -2.14 4.44 24.17
CA SER A 27 -0.97 4.43 25.05
C SER A 27 -1.11 3.26 26.00
N THR A 28 -0.25 2.26 25.86
CA THR A 28 -0.29 1.06 26.69
C THR A 28 0.88 1.06 27.66
N THR A 29 0.57 1.04 28.95
CA THR A 29 1.53 0.99 30.05
C THR A 29 1.47 -0.38 30.72
N ARG A 30 2.63 -0.97 30.97
CA ARG A 30 2.73 -2.23 31.73
C ARG A 30 2.66 -1.91 33.22
N PHE A 31 1.67 -2.49 33.89
CA PHE A 31 1.50 -2.42 35.33
C PHE A 31 1.90 -3.78 35.95
N GLY A 32 2.96 -3.79 36.74
CA GLY A 32 3.44 -5.01 37.41
C GLY A 32 3.94 -6.11 36.47
N ASN A 33 3.95 -7.35 36.97
CA ASN A 33 4.68 -8.44 36.31
C ASN A 33 3.97 -8.95 35.04
N LYS A 34 2.64 -8.84 34.93
CA LYS A 34 1.88 -9.35 33.76
C LYS A 34 0.58 -8.58 33.46
N GLN A 35 0.39 -7.39 34.00
CA GLN A 35 -0.82 -6.60 33.69
C GLN A 35 -0.45 -5.43 32.78
N TYR A 36 -1.36 -5.10 31.87
CA TYR A 36 -1.24 -3.99 30.94
C TYR A 36 -2.50 -3.16 31.07
N GLN A 37 -2.33 -1.85 31.12
CA GLN A 37 -3.43 -0.90 30.99
C GLN A 37 -3.21 -0.10 29.72
N SER A 38 -4.27 0.12 28.96
CA SER A 38 -4.22 1.00 27.79
C SER A 38 -5.13 2.19 28.01
N ILE A 39 -4.71 3.35 27.54
CA ILE A 39 -5.53 4.56 27.47
C ILE A 39 -5.73 4.85 25.98
N VAL A 40 -6.99 5.03 25.58
CA VAL A 40 -7.32 5.50 24.23
C VAL A 40 -7.62 6.98 24.27
N ARG A 41 -6.94 7.75 23.41
CA ARG A 41 -7.14 9.18 23.21
C ARG A 41 -7.80 9.43 21.86
N LEU A 42 -8.93 10.12 21.87
CA LEU A 42 -9.73 10.44 20.69
C LEU A 42 -9.50 11.90 20.30
N ASN A 43 -8.44 12.16 19.52
CA ASN A 43 -8.14 13.53 19.05
C ASN A 43 -9.23 14.11 18.15
N CYS A 44 -10.06 13.25 17.55
CA CYS A 44 -11.21 13.66 16.77
C CYS A 44 -12.44 14.06 17.61
N LEU A 45 -12.40 13.84 18.92
CA LEU A 45 -13.44 14.15 19.91
C LEU A 45 -12.82 14.97 21.03
N ASP A 46 -12.25 16.12 20.66
CA ASP A 46 -11.63 17.09 21.59
C ASP A 46 -10.48 16.52 22.45
N GLY A 47 -9.86 15.42 22.01
CA GLY A 47 -8.75 14.80 22.72
C GLY A 47 -9.15 14.05 23.98
N GLN A 48 -10.41 13.63 24.13
CA GLN A 48 -10.87 12.87 25.30
C GLN A 48 -10.14 11.53 25.44
N GLU A 49 -9.83 11.17 26.70
CA GLU A 49 -9.03 9.99 27.05
C GLU A 49 -9.84 9.02 27.91
N TYR A 50 -9.75 7.73 27.59
CA TYR A 50 -10.45 6.66 28.30
C TYR A 50 -9.47 5.55 28.65
N ALA A 51 -9.31 5.29 29.95
CA ALA A 51 -8.51 4.20 30.45
C ALA A 51 -9.30 2.89 30.43
N GLY A 52 -8.71 1.85 29.85
CA GLY A 52 -9.22 0.48 29.92
C GLY A 52 -8.91 -0.19 31.26
N GLU A 53 -9.51 -1.35 31.46
CA GLU A 53 -9.22 -2.24 32.59
C GLU A 53 -7.87 -2.94 32.42
N LEU A 54 -7.27 -3.36 33.53
CA LEU A 54 -6.03 -4.13 33.54
C LEU A 54 -6.25 -5.48 32.86
N SER A 55 -5.41 -5.79 31.88
CA SER A 55 -5.49 -7.03 31.09
C SER A 55 -4.14 -7.74 31.05
N GLU A 56 -4.15 -9.05 30.80
CA GLU A 56 -2.92 -9.85 30.75
C GLU A 56 -2.08 -9.58 29.48
N THR A 57 -2.71 -9.09 28.42
CA THR A 57 -2.05 -8.77 27.15
C THR A 57 -2.27 -7.32 26.75
N PRO A 58 -1.30 -6.69 26.06
CA PRO A 58 -1.46 -5.31 25.58
C PRO A 58 -2.61 -5.17 24.58
N LYS A 59 -2.89 -6.21 23.78
CA LYS A 59 -3.98 -6.20 22.81
C LYS A 59 -5.34 -6.17 23.49
N ASP A 60 -5.51 -6.89 24.59
CA ASP A 60 -6.77 -6.91 25.32
C ASP A 60 -6.96 -5.64 26.15
N ALA A 61 -5.87 -5.06 26.68
CA ALA A 61 -5.90 -3.74 27.31
C ALA A 61 -6.39 -2.65 26.35
N GLU A 62 -5.91 -2.65 25.09
CA GLU A 62 -6.38 -1.73 24.04
C GLU A 62 -7.87 -1.93 23.70
N LYS A 63 -8.34 -3.18 23.64
CA LYS A 63 -9.77 -3.47 23.41
C LYS A 63 -10.63 -2.96 24.58
N SER A 64 -10.16 -3.15 25.81
CA SER A 64 -10.85 -2.68 27.01
C SER A 64 -10.96 -1.15 27.02
N ALA A 65 -9.88 -0.43 26.70
CA ALA A 65 -9.90 1.03 26.55
C ALA A 65 -10.89 1.48 25.47
N ALA A 66 -10.90 0.81 24.32
CA ALA A 66 -11.85 1.08 23.24
C ALA A 66 -13.31 0.83 23.66
N GLN A 67 -13.55 -0.18 24.48
CA GLN A 67 -14.88 -0.49 25.02
C GLN A 67 -15.36 0.58 26.01
N GLN A 68 -14.48 1.11 26.87
CA GLN A 68 -14.84 2.21 27.77
C GLN A 68 -15.22 3.48 27.00
N ALA A 69 -14.46 3.82 25.95
CA ALA A 69 -14.82 4.91 25.05
C ALA A 69 -16.21 4.70 24.40
N LEU A 70 -16.46 3.51 23.85
CA LEU A 70 -17.76 3.19 23.24
C LEU A 70 -18.93 3.28 24.24
N LYS A 71 -18.70 2.90 25.51
CA LYS A 71 -19.71 3.00 26.57
C LYS A 71 -20.04 4.46 26.88
N ALA A 72 -19.03 5.32 26.97
CA ALA A 72 -19.19 6.75 27.20
C ALA A 72 -19.98 7.43 26.07
N PHE A 73 -19.78 7.01 24.82
CA PHE A 73 -20.47 7.55 23.64
C PHE A 73 -21.72 6.75 23.21
N SER A 74 -22.23 5.84 24.04
CA SER A 74 -23.37 4.99 23.69
C SER A 74 -24.62 5.78 23.24
N THR A 75 -24.89 6.91 23.89
CA THR A 75 -25.97 7.84 23.52
C THR A 75 -25.76 8.47 22.14
N VAL A 76 -24.55 8.98 21.88
CA VAL A 76 -24.17 9.60 20.59
C VAL A 76 -24.16 8.58 19.45
N ILE A 77 -23.68 7.36 19.70
CA ILE A 77 -23.67 6.27 18.72
C ILE A 77 -25.10 5.96 18.24
N SER A 78 -26.07 6.05 19.14
CA SER A 78 -27.48 5.74 18.87
C SER A 78 -28.17 6.86 18.08
N SER A 79 -27.73 8.12 18.20
CA SER A 79 -28.26 9.24 17.43
C SER A 79 -27.66 9.38 16.03
N LEU A 80 -26.50 8.76 15.75
CA LEU A 80 -25.85 8.86 14.44
C LEU A 80 -26.57 7.99 13.39
N PRO A 81 -26.70 8.46 12.13
CA PRO A 81 -27.32 7.69 11.05
C PRO A 81 -26.46 6.49 10.65
N PRO A 82 -27.05 5.32 10.32
CA PRO A 82 -26.29 4.12 9.98
C PRO A 82 -25.37 4.38 8.78
N MET A 83 -24.15 3.87 8.84
CA MET A 83 -23.20 4.00 7.74
C MET A 83 -23.78 3.26 6.52
N LYS A 84 -24.03 3.98 5.42
CA LYS A 84 -24.38 3.32 4.16
C LYS A 84 -23.26 2.33 3.86
N PRO A 85 -23.54 1.03 3.65
CA PRO A 85 -22.49 0.07 3.33
C PRO A 85 -21.76 0.62 2.12
N ALA A 86 -20.46 0.92 2.28
CA ALA A 86 -19.65 1.36 1.17
C ALA A 86 -19.83 0.31 0.10
N LYS A 87 -20.52 0.66 -1.01
CA LYS A 87 -20.74 -0.24 -2.15
C LYS A 87 -19.34 -0.69 -2.50
N LYS A 88 -19.03 -1.95 -2.14
CA LYS A 88 -17.73 -2.56 -2.33
C LYS A 88 -17.50 -2.44 -3.83
N LYS A 89 -16.71 -1.45 -4.25
CA LYS A 89 -16.32 -1.29 -5.64
C LYS A 89 -15.54 -2.56 -5.90
N LYS A 90 -16.24 -3.55 -6.46
CA LYS A 90 -15.69 -4.80 -6.92
C LYS A 90 -14.58 -4.35 -7.85
N SER A 91 -13.33 -4.55 -7.43
CA SER A 91 -12.16 -4.48 -8.31
C SER A 91 -12.35 -5.59 -9.33
N GLY A 92 -13.22 -5.34 -10.29
CA GLY A 92 -13.44 -6.18 -11.44
C GLY A 92 -12.47 -5.71 -12.50
N ASP A 93 -11.54 -6.60 -12.84
CA ASP A 93 -11.12 -6.79 -14.22
C ASP A 93 -12.36 -6.65 -15.13
N GLY A 94 -12.41 -5.58 -15.91
CA GLY A 94 -13.63 -5.17 -16.58
C GLY A 94 -13.40 -3.96 -17.47
N GLU A 95 -12.67 -4.21 -18.56
CA GLU A 95 -12.97 -3.83 -19.94
C GLU A 95 -13.52 -2.42 -20.23
N ASP A 96 -12.72 -1.70 -21.01
CA ASP A 96 -12.98 -0.51 -21.82
C ASP A 96 -14.44 -0.04 -21.92
N LYS A 97 -14.79 0.95 -21.10
CA LYS A 97 -15.66 2.04 -21.55
C LYS A 97 -14.90 3.35 -21.48
N ALA A 98 -14.34 3.72 -22.64
CA ALA A 98 -13.83 5.05 -22.92
C ALA A 98 -14.96 6.08 -22.77
N GLY A 99 -15.03 6.71 -21.60
CA GLY A 99 -15.71 7.98 -21.41
C GLY A 99 -14.66 9.03 -21.06
N PRO A 100 -14.57 10.15 -21.79
CA PRO A 100 -13.65 11.22 -21.44
C PRO A 100 -14.23 12.00 -20.27
N SER A 101 -13.87 11.61 -19.06
CA SER A 101 -14.03 12.49 -17.90
C SER A 101 -12.63 12.66 -17.29
N ASP A 102 -11.96 13.74 -17.67
CA ASP A 102 -10.70 14.27 -17.10
C ASP A 102 -10.87 14.75 -15.64
N ALA A 103 -11.67 14.07 -14.85
CA ALA A 103 -11.62 14.19 -13.40
C ALA A 103 -10.42 13.35 -12.96
N GLU A 104 -9.25 13.99 -12.85
CA GLU A 104 -8.00 13.40 -12.37
C GLU A 104 -8.25 12.65 -11.06
N ASN A 105 -8.44 11.33 -11.16
CA ASN A 105 -8.54 10.48 -10.00
C ASN A 105 -7.15 10.51 -9.33
N PRO A 106 -7.01 11.00 -8.08
CA PRO A 106 -5.71 11.09 -7.42
C PRO A 106 -5.01 9.73 -7.24
N ALA A 107 -5.72 8.62 -7.47
CA ALA A 107 -5.12 7.29 -7.52
C ALA A 107 -4.37 6.98 -8.83
N LEU A 108 -4.70 7.66 -9.94
CA LEU A 108 -4.06 7.48 -11.25
C LEU A 108 -2.85 8.39 -11.39
N THR A 109 -1.83 8.09 -10.60
CA THR A 109 -0.55 8.82 -10.65
C THR A 109 0.20 8.54 -11.96
N ASP A 110 1.06 9.46 -12.40
CA ASP A 110 1.84 9.29 -13.63
C ASP A 110 2.78 8.07 -13.57
N LYS A 111 3.27 7.70 -12.39
CA LYS A 111 3.98 6.42 -12.19
C LYS A 111 3.13 5.20 -12.59
N VAL A 112 1.84 5.21 -12.25
CA VAL A 112 0.93 4.10 -12.61
C VAL A 112 0.65 4.10 -14.10
N LYS A 113 0.42 5.27 -14.70
CA LYS A 113 0.24 5.42 -16.16
C LYS A 113 1.48 4.96 -16.94
N LEU A 114 2.68 5.32 -16.48
CA LEU A 114 3.95 4.90 -17.09
C LEU A 114 4.14 3.39 -17.02
N ASN A 115 3.94 2.78 -15.84
CA ASN A 115 4.02 1.33 -15.69
C ASN A 115 3.02 0.61 -16.60
N ALA A 116 1.78 1.12 -16.72
CA ALA A 116 0.77 0.56 -17.61
C ALA A 116 1.16 0.69 -19.09
N LEU A 117 1.78 1.80 -19.50
CA LEU A 117 2.30 1.99 -20.85
C LEU A 117 3.47 1.03 -21.15
N CYS A 118 4.43 0.89 -20.23
CA CYS A 118 5.54 -0.04 -20.37
C CYS A 118 5.09 -1.50 -20.47
N MET A 119 4.08 -1.93 -19.68
CA MET A 119 3.49 -3.28 -19.81
C MET A 119 2.88 -3.51 -21.20
N ARG A 120 2.22 -2.49 -21.77
CA ARG A 120 1.62 -2.58 -23.11
C ARG A 120 2.65 -2.66 -24.22
N ILE A 121 3.77 -1.95 -24.09
CA ILE A 121 4.89 -2.00 -25.04
C ILE A 121 5.63 -3.33 -24.93
N ALA A 122 5.96 -3.77 -23.71
CA ALA A 122 6.70 -5.00 -23.48
C ALA A 122 5.89 -6.29 -23.73
N LYS A 123 4.56 -6.19 -23.84
CA LYS A 123 3.61 -7.32 -24.01
C LYS A 123 3.74 -8.40 -22.94
N ARG A 124 4.20 -8.02 -21.74
CA ARG A 124 4.41 -8.92 -20.60
C ARG A 124 4.31 -8.16 -19.27
N PRO A 125 4.05 -8.86 -18.15
CA PRO A 125 4.16 -8.24 -16.84
C PRO A 125 5.58 -7.76 -16.58
N LEU A 126 5.69 -6.55 -16.03
CA LEU A 126 6.98 -5.96 -15.66
C LEU A 126 7.59 -6.73 -14.48
N GLN A 127 8.89 -6.98 -14.57
CA GLN A 127 9.69 -7.57 -13.49
C GLN A 127 10.24 -6.48 -12.57
N LYS A 128 10.60 -6.87 -11.34
CA LYS A 128 11.24 -5.96 -10.39
C LYS A 128 12.58 -5.48 -10.95
N GLY A 129 12.75 -4.16 -11.05
CA GLY A 129 13.96 -3.54 -11.60
C GLY A 129 13.84 -3.08 -13.05
N GLU A 130 12.71 -3.32 -13.73
CA GLU A 130 12.48 -2.85 -15.10
C GLU A 130 12.00 -1.40 -15.19
N THR A 131 11.74 -0.79 -14.05
CA THR A 131 11.47 0.63 -13.91
C THR A 131 12.32 1.10 -12.74
N VAL A 132 13.43 1.75 -13.05
CA VAL A 132 14.41 2.18 -12.05
C VAL A 132 14.24 3.67 -11.84
N TYR A 133 13.95 4.07 -10.61
CA TYR A 133 13.95 5.47 -10.19
C TYR A 133 15.17 5.73 -9.34
N GLU A 134 15.92 6.76 -9.70
CA GLU A 134 16.97 7.32 -8.86
C GLU A 134 16.52 8.70 -8.40
N THR A 135 16.78 9.07 -7.15
CA THR A 135 16.46 10.41 -6.66
C THR A 135 17.66 10.96 -5.95
N GLN A 136 18.07 12.15 -6.36
CA GLN A 136 19.16 12.91 -5.77
C GLN A 136 18.58 14.14 -5.08
N GLN A 137 19.06 14.44 -3.88
CA GLN A 137 18.73 15.66 -3.16
C GLN A 137 19.64 16.78 -3.68
N LEU A 138 19.04 17.86 -4.17
CA LEU A 138 19.77 19.01 -4.73
C LEU A 138 19.79 20.16 -3.73
N GLY A 139 20.95 20.82 -3.64
CA GLY A 139 21.22 21.94 -2.75
C GLY A 139 22.40 21.65 -1.81
N LEU A 140 23.34 22.59 -1.72
CA LEU A 140 24.45 22.55 -0.78
C LEU A 140 24.06 23.32 0.48
N GLY A 141 24.10 22.69 1.66
CA GLY A 141 23.91 23.34 2.95
C GLY A 141 22.78 22.75 3.82
N LYS A 142 22.45 23.46 4.92
CA LYS A 142 21.44 23.02 5.90
C LYS A 142 20.00 23.04 5.37
N ASN A 143 19.75 23.76 4.28
CA ASN A 143 18.43 23.86 3.64
C ASN A 143 18.52 23.29 2.22
N PRO A 144 18.11 22.03 1.98
CA PRO A 144 18.10 21.44 0.65
C PRO A 144 17.12 22.21 -0.26
N THR A 145 17.56 22.52 -1.47
CA THR A 145 16.78 23.24 -2.49
C THR A 145 15.63 22.38 -3.04
N GLY A 146 15.80 21.06 -3.05
CA GLY A 146 14.75 20.11 -3.41
C GLY A 146 15.28 18.72 -3.72
N TYR A 147 14.46 17.93 -4.41
CA TYR A 147 14.78 16.60 -4.89
C TYR A 147 14.59 16.59 -6.41
N GLN A 148 15.54 15.99 -7.12
CA GLN A 148 15.39 15.65 -8.54
C GLN A 148 15.41 14.13 -8.67
N ALA A 149 14.51 13.59 -9.48
CA ALA A 149 14.51 12.17 -9.79
C ALA A 149 14.81 11.94 -11.26
N THR A 150 15.44 10.82 -11.57
CA THR A 150 15.59 10.28 -12.91
C THR A 150 14.86 8.94 -12.99
N VAL A 151 14.34 8.59 -14.16
CA VAL A 151 13.75 7.28 -14.42
C VAL A 151 14.42 6.62 -15.63
N GLN A 152 14.73 5.33 -15.50
CA GLN A 152 15.22 4.45 -16.56
C GLN A 152 14.22 3.31 -16.80
N LEU A 153 14.03 2.92 -18.06
CA LEU A 153 13.06 1.90 -18.46
C LEU A 153 13.70 0.76 -19.26
N PRO A 154 14.50 -0.13 -18.61
CA PRO A 154 15.19 -1.24 -19.30
C PRO A 154 14.28 -2.23 -20.04
N CYS A 155 12.97 -2.20 -19.80
CA CYS A 155 11.99 -3.05 -20.50
C CYS A 155 11.60 -2.55 -21.90
N LEU A 156 11.98 -1.32 -22.29
CA LEU A 156 11.67 -0.75 -23.59
C LEU A 156 12.71 -1.17 -24.66
N PRO A 157 12.34 -1.20 -25.95
CA PRO A 157 13.24 -1.64 -27.01
C PRO A 157 14.35 -0.62 -27.33
N GLU A 158 15.45 -1.13 -27.87
CA GLU A 158 16.55 -0.34 -28.46
C GLU A 158 17.12 0.74 -27.50
N ASP A 159 17.28 1.96 -27.99
CA ASP A 159 17.89 3.08 -27.28
C ASP A 159 17.06 3.56 -26.08
N TRP A 160 15.79 3.17 -25.99
CA TRP A 160 14.91 3.55 -24.88
C TRP A 160 15.26 2.84 -23.57
N ALA A 161 15.89 1.66 -23.62
CA ALA A 161 16.33 0.93 -22.42
C ALA A 161 17.41 1.69 -21.63
N SER A 162 18.29 2.39 -22.35
CA SER A 162 19.43 3.13 -21.79
C SER A 162 19.11 4.61 -21.54
N LYS A 163 17.97 5.11 -22.04
CA LYS A 163 17.59 6.51 -21.91
C LYS A 163 17.16 6.84 -20.49
N LEU A 164 17.71 7.93 -19.96
CA LEU A 164 17.37 8.48 -18.65
C LEU A 164 16.49 9.72 -18.81
N PHE A 165 15.37 9.75 -18.09
CA PHE A 165 14.46 10.90 -18.08
C PHE A 165 14.56 11.60 -16.74
N ALA A 166 15.09 12.83 -16.74
CA ALA A 166 15.20 13.64 -15.53
C ALA A 166 13.93 14.49 -15.32
N GLY A 167 13.34 14.35 -14.14
CA GLY A 167 12.23 15.16 -13.64
C GLY A 167 12.62 16.60 -13.30
N GLN A 168 11.61 17.43 -13.04
CA GLN A 168 11.80 18.73 -12.42
C GLN A 168 12.23 18.59 -10.94
N VAL A 169 12.87 19.62 -10.42
CA VAL A 169 13.21 19.69 -8.99
C VAL A 169 11.95 19.97 -8.19
N CYS A 170 11.64 19.12 -7.22
CA CYS A 170 10.43 19.21 -6.39
C CYS A 170 10.77 19.25 -4.89
N PRO A 171 9.87 19.77 -4.03
CA PRO A 171 10.15 19.87 -2.59
C PRO A 171 10.17 18.52 -1.87
N ASN A 172 9.63 17.45 -2.48
CA ASN A 172 9.64 16.12 -1.90
C ASN A 172 10.00 15.05 -2.96
N LYS A 173 10.54 13.92 -2.48
CA LYS A 173 10.98 12.80 -3.33
C LYS A 173 9.87 12.23 -4.22
N GLN A 174 8.65 12.08 -3.67
CA GLN A 174 7.54 11.49 -4.42
C GLN A 174 7.12 12.36 -5.62
N ALA A 175 7.04 13.68 -5.45
CA ALA A 175 6.74 14.63 -6.51
C ALA A 175 7.83 14.66 -7.58
N ALA A 176 9.10 14.57 -7.18
CA ALA A 176 10.22 14.47 -8.12
C ALA A 176 10.10 13.20 -9.00
N GLU A 177 9.78 12.05 -8.39
CA GLU A 177 9.54 10.80 -9.12
C GLU A 177 8.34 10.87 -10.07
N GLN A 178 7.24 11.50 -9.65
CA GLN A 178 6.08 11.71 -10.52
C GLN A 178 6.42 12.62 -11.71
N SER A 179 7.20 13.68 -11.47
CA SER A 179 7.66 14.58 -12.53
C SER A 179 8.54 13.85 -13.56
N ALA A 180 9.48 13.01 -13.10
CA ALA A 180 10.29 12.19 -13.99
C ALA A 180 9.43 11.20 -14.80
N ALA A 181 8.43 10.59 -14.17
CA ALA A 181 7.50 9.69 -14.86
C ALA A 181 6.64 10.42 -15.91
N SER A 182 6.20 11.63 -15.62
CA SER A 182 5.43 12.49 -16.53
C SER A 182 6.23 12.86 -17.78
N ILE A 183 7.50 13.24 -17.62
CA ILE A 183 8.41 13.54 -18.73
C ILE A 183 8.67 12.28 -19.58
N ALA A 184 8.90 11.13 -18.95
CA ALA A 184 9.10 9.86 -19.65
C ALA A 184 7.84 9.46 -20.44
N LEU A 185 6.64 9.61 -19.86
CA LEU A 185 5.38 9.34 -20.54
C LEU A 185 5.21 10.19 -21.79
N LYS A 186 5.42 11.50 -21.68
CA LYS A 186 5.31 12.42 -22.81
C LYS A 186 6.27 12.05 -23.92
N ALA A 187 7.53 11.75 -23.59
CA ALA A 187 8.53 11.35 -24.56
C ALA A 187 8.15 10.04 -25.29
N ILE A 188 7.62 9.03 -24.57
CA ILE A 188 7.18 7.77 -25.17
C ILE A 188 5.96 7.98 -26.09
N GLN A 189 5.03 8.87 -25.71
CA GLN A 189 3.84 9.19 -26.50
C GLN A 189 4.17 10.01 -27.76
N GLU A 190 5.27 10.77 -27.75
CA GLU A 190 5.76 11.49 -28.94
C GLU A 190 6.42 10.54 -29.96
N ASP A 191 6.89 9.36 -29.53
CA ASP A 191 7.45 8.36 -30.41
C ASP A 191 6.35 7.48 -31.05
N ALA A 192 6.18 7.62 -32.36
CA ALA A 192 5.18 6.89 -33.12
C ALA A 192 5.42 5.36 -33.12
N LYS A 193 6.67 4.90 -33.06
CA LYS A 193 7.00 3.47 -33.06
C LYS A 193 6.57 2.82 -31.74
N LEU A 194 6.91 3.45 -30.62
CA LEU A 194 6.50 2.96 -29.30
C LEU A 194 5.00 3.03 -29.08
N THR A 195 4.36 4.09 -29.57
CA THR A 195 2.91 4.23 -29.49
C THR A 195 2.20 3.15 -30.31
N ALA A 196 2.67 2.85 -31.52
CA ALA A 196 2.14 1.75 -32.33
C ALA A 196 2.31 0.38 -31.62
N LEU A 197 3.47 0.13 -31.00
CA LEU A 197 3.68 -1.09 -30.21
C LEU A 197 2.75 -1.17 -29.01
N ALA A 198 2.44 -0.05 -28.35
CA ALA A 198 1.52 -0.03 -27.22
C ALA A 198 0.07 -0.33 -27.62
N GLU A 199 -0.35 0.10 -28.81
CA GLU A 199 -1.71 -0.08 -29.34
C GLU A 199 -1.95 -1.43 -30.01
N GLU A 200 -0.88 -2.13 -30.42
CA GLU A 200 -0.99 -3.46 -31.02
C GLU A 200 -1.77 -4.41 -30.08
N LYS A 201 -2.98 -4.77 -30.51
CA LYS A 201 -3.87 -5.60 -29.69
C LYS A 201 -3.25 -6.99 -29.59
N VAL A 202 -2.92 -7.40 -28.37
CA VAL A 202 -2.54 -8.80 -28.11
C VAL A 202 -3.73 -9.65 -28.53
N PRO A 203 -3.58 -10.60 -29.46
CA PRO A 203 -4.67 -11.48 -29.85
C PRO A 203 -5.18 -12.14 -28.58
N LYS A 204 -6.43 -11.85 -28.20
CA LYS A 204 -7.09 -12.47 -27.05
C LYS A 204 -7.01 -13.97 -27.29
N LYS A 205 -6.08 -14.65 -26.60
CA LYS A 205 -5.95 -16.10 -26.66
C LYS A 205 -7.36 -16.61 -26.37
N PRO A 206 -8.02 -17.34 -27.29
CA PRO A 206 -9.41 -17.74 -27.10
C PRO A 206 -9.46 -18.41 -25.74
N SER A 207 -10.19 -17.80 -24.80
CA SER A 207 -10.30 -18.33 -23.45
C SER A 207 -10.94 -19.70 -23.65
N ALA A 208 -10.11 -20.74 -23.62
CA ALA A 208 -10.53 -22.11 -23.88
C ALA A 208 -11.76 -22.33 -23.01
N GLY A 209 -12.92 -22.50 -23.67
CA GLY A 209 -14.24 -22.45 -23.06
C GLY A 209 -14.24 -23.28 -21.79
N GLY A 210 -14.11 -22.59 -20.66
CA GLY A 210 -14.10 -23.19 -19.34
C GLY A 210 -15.54 -23.50 -18.99
N GLU A 211 -16.10 -24.50 -19.67
CA GLU A 211 -17.36 -25.11 -19.30
C GLU A 211 -17.23 -25.55 -17.84
N GLY A 212 -18.07 -24.97 -17.00
CA GLY A 212 -17.89 -24.92 -15.56
C GLY A 212 -17.90 -26.31 -14.92
N LYS A 213 -16.72 -26.90 -14.76
CA LYS A 213 -16.53 -27.97 -13.79
C LYS A 213 -16.34 -27.33 -12.43
N LYS A 214 -17.44 -27.23 -11.67
CA LYS A 214 -17.48 -26.94 -10.23
C LYS A 214 -16.55 -27.91 -9.49
N THR A 215 -15.25 -27.65 -9.46
CA THR A 215 -14.33 -28.35 -8.56
C THR A 215 -14.60 -27.80 -7.17
N LYS A 216 -15.25 -28.65 -6.35
CA LYS A 216 -15.39 -28.44 -4.91
C LYS A 216 -14.03 -27.97 -4.37
N ALA A 217 -14.02 -26.76 -3.80
CA ALA A 217 -12.85 -26.20 -3.12
C ALA A 217 -12.32 -27.24 -2.13
N LYS A 218 -11.21 -27.89 -2.47
CA LYS A 218 -10.41 -28.65 -1.52
C LYS A 218 -9.91 -27.62 -0.51
N ALA A 219 -10.43 -27.69 0.71
CA ALA A 219 -9.94 -26.94 1.84
C ALA A 219 -8.41 -27.12 1.92
N TRP A 220 -7.65 -26.05 1.69
CA TRP A 220 -6.24 -26.01 2.06
C TRP A 220 -6.18 -26.18 3.57
N LYS A 221 -5.88 -27.39 4.03
CA LYS A 221 -5.48 -27.64 5.41
C LYS A 221 -4.10 -27.01 5.58
N SER A 222 -4.03 -25.77 6.06
CA SER A 222 -2.79 -25.21 6.61
C SER A 222 -2.55 -25.89 7.97
N GLY A 223 -2.10 -27.14 7.93
CA GLY A 223 -1.64 -27.85 9.11
C GLY A 223 -0.16 -27.52 9.39
N PRO A 224 0.28 -27.50 10.66
CA PRO A 224 1.68 -27.33 11.06
C PRO A 224 2.61 -28.50 10.68
N ASP A 225 2.08 -29.51 9.96
CA ASP A 225 2.70 -30.82 9.72
C ASP A 225 3.25 -30.98 8.29
N LEU A 226 3.65 -29.87 7.66
CA LEU A 226 4.44 -29.95 6.42
C LEU A 226 5.88 -30.28 6.80
N PRO A 227 6.49 -31.35 6.24
CA PRO A 227 7.85 -31.73 6.54
C PRO A 227 8.77 -30.56 6.18
N ARG A 228 9.36 -29.93 7.20
CA ARG A 228 10.43 -28.97 7.03
C ARG A 228 11.71 -29.77 6.88
N GLU A 229 12.06 -30.07 5.65
CA GLU A 229 13.37 -30.64 5.34
C GLU A 229 14.43 -29.58 5.68
N ALA A 230 15.34 -29.92 6.60
CA ALA A 230 16.43 -29.02 6.97
C ALA A 230 17.40 -28.93 5.79
N LEU A 231 17.45 -27.77 5.14
CA LEU A 231 18.46 -27.44 4.15
C LEU A 231 19.83 -27.36 4.86
N SER A 232 20.53 -28.50 4.89
CA SER A 232 21.93 -28.71 5.27
C SER A 232 22.35 -28.29 6.70
N GLU A 233 23.00 -29.21 7.44
CA GLU A 233 23.64 -28.96 8.75
C GLU A 233 25.03 -28.30 8.65
N ALA A 234 25.52 -27.99 7.44
CA ALA A 234 26.82 -27.35 7.30
C ALA A 234 26.75 -25.92 7.88
N PRO A 235 27.68 -25.53 8.78
CA PRO A 235 27.74 -24.17 9.29
C PRO A 235 28.10 -23.23 8.12
N LEU A 236 27.09 -22.63 7.52
CA LEU A 236 27.26 -21.54 6.57
C LEU A 236 27.77 -20.34 7.38
N ALA A 237 29.07 -20.08 7.26
CA ALA A 237 29.72 -18.88 7.77
C ALA A 237 29.24 -17.66 6.96
N ALA A 238 27.97 -17.30 7.10
CA ALA A 238 27.41 -16.11 6.47
C ALA A 238 27.51 -14.94 7.45
N MET A 239 28.18 -13.88 7.02
CA MET A 239 28.31 -12.65 7.79
C MET A 239 26.96 -11.92 7.79
N VAL A 240 26.39 -11.68 8.97
CA VAL A 240 25.12 -10.94 9.11
C VAL A 240 25.39 -9.48 8.79
N LEU A 241 24.79 -8.98 7.70
CA LEU A 241 25.01 -7.61 7.21
C LEU A 241 24.21 -6.58 8.00
N GLU A 242 22.97 -6.91 8.34
CA GLU A 242 22.07 -5.95 8.97
C GLU A 242 21.02 -6.66 9.84
N TRP A 243 20.79 -6.11 11.03
CA TRP A 243 19.75 -6.54 11.95
C TRP A 243 18.55 -5.60 11.87
N LYS A 244 17.34 -6.15 11.69
CA LYS A 244 16.10 -5.39 11.74
C LYS A 244 15.07 -6.07 12.63
N GLY A 245 15.03 -5.64 13.90
CA GLY A 245 14.25 -6.30 14.93
C GLY A 245 14.79 -7.70 15.23
N SER A 246 13.93 -8.71 15.28
CA SER A 246 14.30 -10.10 15.59
C SER A 246 14.83 -10.89 14.38
N PHE A 247 15.07 -10.26 13.23
CA PHE A 247 15.51 -10.92 12.00
C PHE A 247 16.81 -10.30 11.48
N GLY A 248 17.79 -11.15 11.18
CA GLY A 248 19.04 -10.79 10.52
C GLY A 248 19.02 -11.19 9.04
N TRP A 249 19.59 -10.36 8.17
CA TRP A 249 19.73 -10.67 6.75
C TRP A 249 21.17 -11.07 6.45
N ALA A 250 21.33 -12.26 5.87
CA ALA A 250 22.61 -12.79 5.43
C ALA A 250 22.64 -12.84 3.89
N ARG A 251 23.80 -12.57 3.30
CA ARG A 251 24.05 -12.78 1.87
C ARG A 251 24.94 -14.02 1.75
N GLY A 252 24.44 -15.02 1.04
CA GLY A 252 25.21 -16.21 0.67
C GLY A 252 26.15 -15.94 -0.49
#